data_AF-A0A821WA00-F1
#
_entry.id   AF-A0A821WA00-F1
#
_cell.length_a   1.000
_cell.length_b   1.000
_cell.length_c   1.000
_cell.angle_alpha   90.00
_cell.angle_beta   90.00
_cell.angle_gamma   90.00
#
_symmetry.space_group_name_H-M   'P 1'
#
loop_
_entity.id
_entity.type
_entity.pdbx_description
1 polymer ?
#
loop_
_entity_poly.entity_id
_entity_poly.type
_entity_poly.pdbx_seq_one_letter_code
_entity_poly.pdbx_strand_id
1 'polypeptide(L)'
;TPFTISNESYYVEVKVPKIDSSSGNNLICCVDISGSMSGSPIRNVCEVLRDIYQRTQIEYPLFTYNTKADTTKTIKSVEKQYLDANGGTSFSSIFSAIQNHLVTNQKSTTFIFMTDGQDTDSQEALKRAIQMLKLTISGLSKVITVVFHVIGFVEVNN
;
A
#
# COMPACT_ATOMS: atom_id res chain seq x y z
N THR A 1 -26.88 -13.68 2.80
CA THR A 1 -28.11 -13.59 3.61
C THR A 1 -29.29 -13.39 2.68
N PRO A 2 -30.38 -14.14 2.82
CA PRO A 2 -31.58 -13.91 2.03
C PRO A 2 -32.20 -12.53 2.33
N PHE A 3 -32.78 -11.88 1.33
CA PHE A 3 -33.54 -10.63 1.48
C PHE A 3 -34.74 -10.63 0.54
N THR A 4 -35.79 -9.89 0.88
CA THR A 4 -37.08 -9.93 0.17
C THR A 4 -37.32 -8.64 -0.59
N ILE A 5 -37.68 -8.72 -1.87
CA ILE A 5 -38.19 -7.60 -2.66
C ILE A 5 -39.54 -8.04 -3.23
N SER A 6 -40.60 -7.27 -2.98
CA SER A 6 -41.93 -7.49 -3.57
C SER A 6 -42.45 -8.94 -3.46
N ASN A 7 -42.38 -9.53 -2.26
CA ASN A 7 -42.78 -10.91 -1.94
C ASN A 7 -41.93 -12.05 -2.54
N GLU A 8 -40.84 -11.75 -3.24
CA GLU A 8 -39.88 -12.75 -3.70
C GLU A 8 -38.63 -12.77 -2.82
N SER A 9 -38.13 -13.97 -2.49
CA SER A 9 -36.92 -14.17 -1.69
C SER A 9 -35.70 -14.29 -2.59
N TYR A 10 -34.75 -13.39 -2.40
CA TYR A 10 -33.46 -13.35 -3.09
C TYR A 10 -32.35 -13.76 -2.14
N TYR A 11 -31.26 -14.32 -2.66
CA TYR A 11 -30.03 -14.48 -1.90
C TYR A 11 -28.84 -14.16 -2.80
N VAL A 12 -27.78 -13.63 -2.18
CA VAL A 12 -26.46 -13.54 -2.81
C VAL A 12 -25.63 -14.70 -2.29
N GLU A 13 -25.20 -15.57 -3.20
CA GLU A 13 -24.18 -16.56 -2.95
C GLU A 13 -22.84 -16.00 -3.44
N VAL A 14 -21.89 -15.82 -2.52
CA VAL A 14 -20.51 -15.50 -2.87
C VAL A 14 -19.75 -16.82 -2.97
N LYS A 15 -19.43 -17.23 -4.20
CA LYS A 15 -18.56 -18.38 -4.42
C LYS A 15 -17.12 -17.93 -4.29
N VAL A 16 -16.47 -18.36 -3.21
CA VAL A 16 -15.02 -18.17 -3.05
C VAL A 16 -14.34 -19.29 -3.82
N PRO A 17 -13.67 -19.00 -4.95
CA PRO A 17 -12.90 -20.02 -5.66
C PRO A 17 -11.81 -20.54 -4.72
N LYS A 18 -11.47 -21.83 -4.83
CA LYS A 18 -10.27 -22.37 -4.18
C LYS A 18 -9.08 -21.53 -4.65
N ILE A 19 -8.33 -21.00 -3.70
CA ILE A 19 -7.11 -20.25 -3.99
C ILE A 19 -6.12 -21.26 -4.57
N ASP A 20 -5.96 -21.25 -5.89
CA ASP A 20 -4.78 -21.84 -6.50
C ASP A 20 -3.60 -20.98 -6.05
N SER A 21 -2.72 -21.57 -5.24
CA SER A 21 -1.52 -20.93 -4.67
C SER A 21 -0.52 -20.37 -5.70
N SER A 22 -0.88 -20.38 -6.99
CA SER A 22 -0.10 -19.90 -8.13
C SER A 22 -0.53 -18.53 -8.67
N SER A 23 -1.69 -17.96 -8.28
CA SER A 23 -2.05 -16.60 -8.70
C SER A 23 -1.35 -15.57 -7.80
N GLY A 24 -0.08 -15.30 -8.12
CA GLY A 24 0.78 -14.36 -7.41
C GLY A 24 0.23 -12.93 -7.44
N ASN A 25 -0.59 -12.58 -6.45
CA ASN A 25 -0.90 -11.19 -6.16
C ASN A 25 0.41 -10.49 -5.78
N ASN A 26 0.79 -9.51 -6.58
CA ASN A 26 2.00 -8.74 -6.35
C ASN A 26 1.77 -7.85 -5.13
N LEU A 27 2.40 -8.16 -4.00
CA LEU A 27 2.30 -7.37 -2.78
C LEU A 27 3.41 -6.34 -2.75
N ILE A 28 3.08 -5.07 -2.51
CA ILE A 28 4.05 -3.99 -2.32
C ILE A 28 3.70 -3.25 -1.04
N CYS A 29 4.67 -3.16 -0.11
CA CYS A 29 4.49 -2.34 1.08
C CYS A 29 5.05 -0.94 0.83
N CYS A 30 4.19 0.06 0.99
CA CYS A 30 4.53 1.47 0.88
C CYS A 30 4.74 2.03 2.30
N VAL A 31 5.98 2.32 2.67
CA VAL A 31 6.34 2.73 4.03
C VAL A 31 6.72 4.20 4.06
N ASP A 32 5.97 4.97 4.85
CA ASP A 32 6.29 6.34 5.19
C ASP A 32 7.53 6.36 6.09
N ILE A 33 8.55 7.08 5.65
CA ILE A 33 9.81 7.32 6.38
C ILE A 33 10.00 8.81 6.65
N SER A 34 8.91 9.57 6.80
CA SER A 34 8.93 10.96 7.23
C SER A 34 9.41 11.12 8.68
N GLY A 35 9.77 12.34 9.08
CA GLY A 35 10.26 12.62 10.42
C GLY A 35 9.26 12.32 11.54
N SER A 36 7.96 12.45 11.28
CA SER A 36 6.90 12.14 12.26
C SER A 36 6.77 10.64 12.55
N MET A 37 7.20 9.79 11.61
CA MET A 37 7.33 8.34 11.81
C MET A 37 8.53 7.94 12.70
N SER A 38 9.41 8.89 13.08
CA SER A 38 10.60 8.59 13.87
C SER A 38 10.27 8.06 15.27
N GLY A 39 11.19 7.26 15.84
CA GLY A 39 10.97 6.64 17.14
C GLY A 39 10.16 5.35 17.05
N SER A 40 9.08 5.24 17.82
CA SER A 40 8.27 4.02 17.94
C SER A 40 7.53 3.63 16.65
N PRO A 41 6.90 4.54 15.87
CA PRO A 41 6.14 4.16 14.69
C PRO A 41 6.97 3.38 13.66
N ILE A 42 8.13 3.89 13.24
CA ILE A 42 8.97 3.21 12.25
C ILE A 42 9.58 1.90 12.77
N ARG A 43 9.86 1.81 14.07
CA ARG A 43 10.31 0.57 14.70
C ARG A 43 9.24 -0.50 14.63
N ASN A 44 7.99 -0.16 14.99
CA ASN A 44 6.85 -1.05 14.93
C ASN A 44 6.59 -1.52 13.48
N VAL A 45 6.66 -0.62 12.51
CA VAL A 45 6.56 -0.97 11.08
C VAL A 45 7.60 -2.02 10.70
N CYS A 46 8.88 -1.77 11.00
CA CYS A 46 9.95 -2.69 10.65
C CYS A 46 9.81 -4.05 11.36
N GLU A 47 9.37 -4.07 12.62
CA GLU A 47 9.14 -5.31 13.37
C GLU A 47 8.01 -6.15 12.77
N VAL A 48 6.88 -5.52 12.41
CA VAL A 48 5.78 -6.19 11.73
C VAL A 48 6.22 -6.74 10.37
N LEU A 49 6.95 -5.95 9.58
CA LEU A 49 7.48 -6.40 8.29
C LEU A 49 8.40 -7.61 8.44
N ARG A 50 9.32 -7.59 9.42
CA ARG A 50 10.21 -8.71 9.74
C ARG A 50 9.44 -9.95 10.17
N ASP A 51 8.45 -9.81 11.06
CA ASP A 51 7.65 -10.94 11.54
C ASP A 51 6.87 -11.60 10.38
N ILE A 52 6.26 -10.80 9.49
CA ILE A 52 5.60 -11.31 8.28
C ILE A 52 6.60 -12.07 7.41
N TYR A 53 7.80 -11.51 7.18
CA TYR A 53 8.82 -12.16 6.37
C TYR A 53 9.31 -13.47 6.98
N GLN A 54 9.59 -13.49 8.29
CA GLN A 54 10.03 -14.68 9.00
C GLN A 54 9.01 -15.81 8.93
N ARG A 55 7.71 -15.49 8.99
CA ARG A 55 6.62 -16.48 8.91
C ARG A 55 6.36 -16.98 7.49
N THR A 56 6.42 -16.09 6.51
CA THR A 56 6.01 -16.40 5.12
C THR A 56 7.17 -16.81 4.23
N GLN A 57 8.39 -16.36 4.53
CA GLN A 57 9.58 -16.46 3.68
C GLN A 57 9.37 -15.88 2.26
N ILE A 58 8.40 -14.97 2.10
CA ILE A 58 8.09 -14.32 0.83
C ILE A 58 8.86 -13.01 0.73
N GLU A 59 9.73 -12.88 -0.27
CA GLU A 59 10.35 -11.60 -0.60
C GLU A 59 9.35 -10.71 -1.34
N TYR A 60 9.17 -9.47 -0.86
CA TYR A 60 8.31 -8.48 -1.49
C TYR A 60 9.01 -7.11 -1.58
N PRO A 61 8.68 -6.30 -2.62
CA PRO A 61 9.19 -4.94 -2.75
C PRO A 61 8.73 -4.04 -1.61
N LEU A 62 9.62 -3.12 -1.21
CA LEU A 62 9.34 -2.03 -0.29
C LEU A 62 9.49 -0.70 -1.01
N PHE A 63 8.41 0.07 -1.08
CA PHE A 63 8.45 1.44 -1.56
C PHE A 63 8.51 2.36 -0.35
N THR A 64 9.69 2.87 -0.03
CA THR A 64 9.84 3.84 1.07
C THR A 64 9.65 5.25 0.54
N TYR A 65 9.01 6.13 1.29
CA TYR A 65 8.84 7.52 0.86
C TYR A 65 8.90 8.53 2.01
N ASN A 66 9.51 9.68 1.72
CA ASN A 66 9.39 10.92 2.47
C ASN A 66 9.05 12.04 1.48
N THR A 67 9.93 13.00 1.26
CA THR A 67 9.86 13.96 0.14
C THR A 67 10.13 13.32 -1.22
N LYS A 68 10.72 12.12 -1.26
CA LYS A 68 10.92 11.32 -2.47
C LYS A 68 10.56 9.86 -2.19
N ALA A 69 10.09 9.16 -3.22
CA ALA A 69 9.90 7.73 -3.19
C ALA A 69 11.17 6.99 -3.65
N ASP A 70 11.54 5.94 -2.94
CA ASP A 70 12.56 4.96 -3.29
C ASP A 70 11.91 3.58 -3.45
N THR A 71 11.97 3.06 -4.67
CA THR A 71 11.37 1.78 -5.07
C THR A 71 12.40 0.65 -5.21
N THR A 72 13.66 0.90 -4.82
CA THR A 72 14.77 -0.06 -4.97
C THR A 72 14.89 -1.03 -3.79
N LYS A 73 14.19 -0.76 -2.69
CA LYS A 73 14.27 -1.56 -1.46
C LYS A 73 13.38 -2.79 -1.53
N THR A 74 13.76 -3.81 -0.76
CA THR A 74 12.95 -5.01 -0.51
C THR A 74 12.89 -5.27 0.98
N ILE A 75 12.11 -6.27 1.39
CA ILE A 75 12.04 -6.69 2.80
C ILE A 75 13.41 -6.97 3.44
N LYS A 76 14.41 -7.38 2.64
CA LYS A 76 15.80 -7.55 3.10
C LYS A 76 16.44 -6.26 3.63
N SER A 77 16.01 -5.10 3.13
CA SER A 77 16.51 -3.80 3.58
C SER A 77 16.18 -3.51 5.04
N VAL A 78 15.16 -4.16 5.60
CA VAL A 78 14.78 -4.02 7.01
C VAL A 78 15.08 -5.25 7.85
N GLU A 79 15.63 -6.33 7.28
CA GLU A 79 15.89 -7.59 8.00
C GLU A 79 16.82 -7.40 9.20
N LYS A 80 17.87 -6.58 9.04
CA LYS A 80 18.93 -6.39 10.03
C LYS A 80 19.02 -4.99 10.62
N GLN A 81 18.25 -4.05 10.09
CA GLN A 81 18.28 -2.65 10.50
C GLN A 81 16.90 -2.02 10.37
N TYR A 82 16.68 -0.94 11.11
CA TYR A 82 15.47 -0.14 10.97
C TYR A 82 15.59 0.80 9.77
N LEU A 83 14.46 1.24 9.23
CA LEU A 83 14.44 2.33 8.26
C LEU A 83 14.71 3.66 8.96
N ASP A 84 15.43 4.55 8.28
CA ASP A 84 15.72 5.88 8.78
C ASP A 84 14.58 6.84 8.43
N ALA A 85 13.82 7.24 9.45
CA ALA A 85 12.72 8.19 9.35
C ALA A 85 13.23 9.64 9.43
N ASN A 86 13.01 10.44 8.38
CA ASN A 86 13.41 11.84 8.31
C ASN A 86 12.64 12.64 7.24
N GLY A 87 12.71 13.98 7.35
CA GLY A 87 12.15 14.90 6.36
C GLY A 87 10.63 15.04 6.45
N GLY A 88 10.03 15.65 5.42
CA GLY A 88 8.59 15.75 5.26
C GLY A 88 8.00 14.56 4.50
N THR A 89 6.69 14.55 4.35
CA THR A 89 5.94 13.51 3.63
C THR A 89 5.43 14.05 2.31
N SER A 90 5.65 13.33 1.22
CA SER A 90 5.08 13.66 -0.10
C SER A 90 4.31 12.47 -0.62
N PHE A 91 2.99 12.49 -0.47
CA PHE A 91 2.11 11.51 -1.09
C PHE A 91 2.17 11.61 -2.62
N SER A 92 2.42 12.80 -3.17
CA SER A 92 2.59 12.97 -4.62
C SER A 92 3.76 12.14 -5.16
N SER A 93 4.85 12.04 -4.40
CA SER A 93 6.03 11.27 -4.79
C SER A 93 5.72 9.76 -4.87
N ILE A 94 5.07 9.19 -3.85
CA ILE A 94 4.74 7.77 -3.82
C ILE A 94 3.64 7.42 -4.84
N PHE A 95 2.65 8.30 -5.04
CA PHE A 95 1.65 8.09 -6.10
C PHE A 95 2.27 8.11 -7.50
N SER A 96 3.29 8.92 -7.73
CA SER A 96 4.03 8.92 -9.01
C SER A 96 4.81 7.62 -9.20
N ALA A 97 5.46 7.12 -8.14
CA ALA A 97 6.16 5.85 -8.17
C ALA A 97 5.20 4.67 -8.45
N ILE A 98 4.02 4.67 -7.84
CA ILE A 98 2.98 3.66 -8.06
C ILE A 98 2.47 3.70 -9.51
N GLN A 99 2.22 4.89 -10.06
CA GLN A 99 1.83 5.03 -11.46
C GLN A 99 2.85 4.40 -12.40
N ASN A 100 4.13 4.74 -12.21
CA ASN A 100 5.21 4.18 -13.02
C ASN A 100 5.26 2.65 -12.88
N HIS A 101 5.17 2.14 -11.66
CA HIS A 101 5.14 0.70 -11.41
C HIS A 101 3.99 0.01 -12.13
N LEU A 102 2.78 0.55 -12.05
CA LEU A 102 1.58 -0.03 -12.67
C LEU A 102 1.63 0.00 -14.20
N VAL A 103 2.18 1.06 -14.79
CA VAL A 103 2.36 1.18 -16.25
C VAL A 103 3.37 0.16 -16.75
N THR A 104 4.48 -0.02 -16.03
CA THR A 104 5.53 -0.97 -16.40
C THR A 104 5.15 -2.42 -16.08
N ASN A 105 4.43 -2.64 -14.99
CA ASN A 105 4.06 -3.97 -14.48
C ASN A 105 2.54 -4.11 -14.42
N GLN A 106 1.95 -4.52 -15.54
CA GLN A 106 0.50 -4.72 -15.68
C GLN A 106 0.01 -6.02 -15.00
N LYS A 107 0.29 -6.16 -13.70
CA LYS A 107 -0.14 -7.28 -12.86
C LYS A 107 -1.06 -6.77 -11.75
N SER A 108 -2.01 -7.62 -11.35
CA SER A 108 -2.81 -7.36 -10.14
C SER A 108 -1.88 -7.14 -8.95
N THR A 109 -2.02 -5.98 -8.30
CA THR A 109 -1.08 -5.51 -7.29
C THR A 109 -1.85 -5.01 -6.07
N THR A 110 -1.43 -5.45 -4.90
CA THR A 110 -1.92 -4.97 -3.61
C THR A 110 -0.86 -4.06 -3.00
N PHE A 111 -1.22 -2.81 -2.75
CA PHE A 111 -0.40 -1.85 -2.04
C PHE A 111 -0.85 -1.76 -0.58
N ILE A 112 0.09 -1.93 0.35
CA ILE A 112 -0.16 -1.71 1.79
C ILE A 112 0.60 -0.46 2.21
N PHE A 113 -0.12 0.61 2.51
CA PHE A 113 0.41 1.85 3.04
C PHE A 113 0.56 1.76 4.55
N MET A 114 1.71 2.20 5.05
CA MET A 114 2.03 2.35 6.46
C MET A 114 2.48 3.80 6.67
N THR A 115 1.66 4.61 7.33
CA THR A 115 1.86 6.07 7.45
C THR A 115 1.16 6.60 8.69
N ASP A 116 1.58 7.76 9.19
CA ASP A 116 0.89 8.53 10.25
C ASP A 116 -0.01 9.64 9.68
N GLY A 117 -0.04 9.82 8.36
CA GLY A 117 -1.10 10.53 7.63
C GLY A 117 -0.89 12.03 7.40
N GLN A 118 0.28 12.60 7.68
CA GLN A 118 0.53 14.03 7.45
C GLN A 118 1.25 14.25 6.12
N ASP A 119 0.58 14.82 5.12
CA ASP A 119 1.22 15.25 3.86
C ASP A 119 1.79 16.66 3.97
N THR A 120 2.96 16.88 3.38
CA THR A 120 3.64 18.18 3.36
C THR A 120 3.65 18.84 1.98
N ASP A 121 3.11 18.18 0.95
CA ASP A 121 2.94 18.78 -0.37
C ASP A 121 1.89 19.90 -0.35
N SER A 122 1.90 20.75 -1.40
CA SER A 122 0.79 21.67 -1.62
C SER A 122 -0.49 20.91 -1.97
N GLN A 123 -1.63 21.46 -1.57
CA GLN A 123 -2.95 20.88 -1.85
C GLN A 123 -3.18 20.67 -3.35
N GLU A 124 -2.67 21.57 -4.19
CA GLU A 124 -2.76 21.48 -5.65
C GLU A 124 -1.87 20.37 -6.23
N ALA A 125 -0.69 20.12 -5.64
CA ALA A 125 0.19 19.03 -6.04
C ALA A 125 -0.45 17.69 -5.68
N LEU A 126 -0.92 17.54 -4.44
CA LEU A 126 -1.59 16.34 -3.95
C LEU A 126 -2.83 16.01 -4.79
N LYS A 127 -3.70 16.99 -5.03
CA LYS A 127 -4.91 16.81 -5.87
C LYS A 127 -4.57 16.34 -7.28
N ARG A 128 -3.54 16.93 -7.91
CA ARG A 128 -3.08 16.51 -9.24
C ARG A 128 -2.53 15.08 -9.21
N ALA A 129 -1.72 14.73 -8.22
CA ALA A 129 -1.17 13.38 -8.09
C ALA A 129 -2.26 12.33 -7.91
N ILE A 130 -3.29 12.61 -7.08
CA ILE A 130 -4.46 11.74 -6.90
C ILE A 130 -5.22 11.57 -8.21
N GLN A 131 -5.48 12.65 -8.94
CA GLN A 131 -6.18 12.59 -10.22
C GLN A 131 -5.41 11.76 -11.25
N MET A 132 -4.09 11.95 -11.35
CA MET A 132 -3.25 11.19 -12.26
C MET A 132 -3.23 9.70 -11.89
N LEU A 133 -3.10 9.36 -10.61
CA LEU A 133 -3.17 7.96 -10.16
C LEU A 133 -4.52 7.32 -10.51
N LYS A 134 -5.64 8.03 -10.29
CA LYS A 134 -6.98 7.56 -10.69
C LYS A 134 -7.07 7.31 -12.19
N LEU A 135 -6.56 8.24 -13.01
CA LEU A 135 -6.53 8.10 -14.46
C LEU A 135 -5.70 6.88 -14.87
N THR A 136 -4.50 6.71 -14.32
CA THR A 136 -3.65 5.55 -14.57
C THR A 136 -4.38 4.25 -14.25
N ILE A 137 -4.97 4.13 -13.06
CA ILE A 137 -5.72 2.93 -12.67
C ILE A 137 -6.91 2.69 -13.61
N SER A 138 -7.65 3.74 -13.99
CA SER A 138 -8.80 3.62 -14.89
C SER A 138 -8.42 3.19 -16.32
N GLY A 139 -7.21 3.54 -16.76
CA GLY A 139 -6.68 3.18 -18.08
C GLY A 139 -6.11 1.77 -18.16
N LEU A 140 -5.88 1.11 -17.02
CA LEU A 140 -5.40 -0.27 -16.99
C LEU A 140 -6.54 -1.25 -17.32
N SER A 141 -6.19 -2.38 -17.94
CA SER A 141 -7.16 -3.40 -18.37
C SER A 141 -8.10 -3.82 -17.23
N LYS A 142 -9.39 -4.01 -17.53
CA LYS A 142 -10.41 -4.51 -16.58
C LYS A 142 -10.06 -5.86 -15.94
N VAL A 143 -9.01 -6.53 -16.42
CA VAL A 143 -8.54 -7.83 -15.94
C VAL A 143 -7.59 -7.68 -14.75
N ILE A 144 -6.91 -6.53 -14.58
CA ILE A 144 -6.02 -6.33 -13.43
C ILE A 144 -6.78 -5.74 -12.25
N THR A 145 -6.46 -6.23 -11.05
CA THR A 145 -7.03 -5.71 -9.80
C THR A 145 -5.96 -4.94 -9.05
N VAL A 146 -6.24 -3.67 -8.73
CA VAL A 146 -5.38 -2.84 -7.88
C VAL A 146 -6.09 -2.64 -6.55
N VAL A 147 -5.45 -3.04 -5.46
CA VAL A 147 -6.00 -2.92 -4.10
C VAL A 147 -5.10 -2.02 -3.27
N PHE A 148 -5.71 -1.16 -2.46
CA PHE A 148 -5.02 -0.32 -1.49
C PHE A 148 -5.51 -0.65 -0.09
N HIS A 149 -4.58 -0.99 0.79
CA HIS A 149 -4.79 -1.05 2.23
C HIS A 149 -3.98 0.05 2.89
N VAL A 150 -4.52 0.66 3.94
CA VAL A 150 -3.84 1.73 4.69
C VAL A 150 -3.84 1.35 6.17
N ILE A 151 -2.67 1.43 6.78
CA ILE A 151 -2.43 1.19 8.20
C ILE A 151 -1.89 2.49 8.78
N GLY A 152 -2.68 3.10 9.66
CA GLY A 152 -2.35 4.35 10.34
C GLY A 152 -1.51 4.11 11.59
N PHE A 153 -0.38 4.82 11.73
CA PHE A 153 0.47 4.81 12.92
C PHE A 153 0.39 6.16 13.64
N VAL A 154 -0.79 6.47 14.19
CA VAL A 154 -1.03 7.69 14.96
C VAL A 154 -0.84 7.46 16.45
N GLU A 155 -0.38 8.48 17.17
CA GLU A 155 -0.40 8.48 18.63
C GLU A 155 -1.86 8.49 19.12
N VAL A 156 -2.24 7.47 19.89
CA VAL A 156 -3.49 7.48 20.65
C VAL A 156 -3.21 8.25 21.94
N ASN A 157 -3.37 9.58 21.90
CA ASN A 157 -3.35 10.38 23.12
C ASN A 157 -4.55 9.95 23.98
N ASN A 158 -4.27 9.26 25.08
CA ASN A 158 -5.20 9.06 26.21
C ASN A 158 -4.98 10.17 27.23
#